data_AF-A0A952RC04-F1
#
_entry.id   AF-A0A952RC04-F1
#
_cell.length_a   1.000
_cell.length_b   1.000
_cell.length_c   1.000
_cell.angle_alpha   90.00
_cell.angle_beta   90.00
_cell.angle_gamma   90.00
#
_symmetry.space_group_name_H-M   'P 1'
#
loop_
_entity.id
_entity.type
_entity.pdbx_description
1 polymer ?
#
loop_
_entity_poly.entity_id
_entity_poly.type
_entity_poly.pdbx_seq_one_letter_code
_entity_poly.pdbx_strand_id
1 'polypeptide(L)'
;MMKRSIFLLGALALAVSACASDPNKNAADARDAETEAQRKAQQEAADRRSDQAQDQAEHERRMTTASAAGQPEATRERVEADAKLVEEREVAKAKSLERFEKADARANELRDVVARAGAKATTKARDALKAVDDQRVQAKTSIDRISAAAADDLKRAKDYADYQLDTLEGYVKRAAKEVDDFK
;
A
#
# COMPACT_ATOMS: atom_id res chain seq x y z
N MET A 1 48.13 -39.66 -32.45
CA MET A 1 49.01 -38.47 -32.53
C MET A 1 48.67 -37.55 -31.37
N MET A 2 49.71 -37.11 -30.63
CA MET A 2 49.81 -35.96 -29.70
C MET A 2 48.94 -35.97 -28.43
N LYS A 3 49.50 -36.30 -27.24
CA LYS A 3 50.27 -35.47 -26.25
C LYS A 3 49.31 -34.68 -25.32
N ARG A 4 49.10 -35.06 -24.05
CA ARG A 4 49.93 -34.96 -22.81
C ARG A 4 49.90 -33.58 -22.11
N SER A 5 49.86 -33.64 -20.77
CA SER A 5 50.27 -32.67 -19.72
C SER A 5 49.13 -31.83 -19.11
N ILE A 6 48.67 -32.06 -17.87
CA ILE A 6 49.27 -31.90 -16.51
C ILE A 6 49.45 -30.42 -16.11
N PHE A 7 48.76 -29.99 -15.04
CA PHE A 7 49.25 -29.29 -13.82
C PHE A 7 48.04 -28.59 -13.13
N LEU A 8 47.49 -29.04 -11.98
CA LEU A 8 47.93 -28.90 -10.57
C LEU A 8 47.96 -27.46 -10.03
N LEU A 9 47.33 -27.32 -8.85
CA LEU A 9 47.50 -26.31 -7.78
C LEU A 9 46.73 -24.99 -7.88
N GLY A 10 45.96 -24.74 -6.82
CA GLY A 10 45.41 -23.42 -6.53
C GLY A 10 44.29 -23.42 -5.49
N ALA A 11 44.45 -24.17 -4.38
CA ALA A 11 43.58 -23.99 -3.21
C ALA A 11 43.77 -22.56 -2.66
N LEU A 12 42.89 -21.65 -3.06
CA LEU A 12 42.82 -20.34 -2.43
C LEU A 12 41.92 -20.47 -1.21
N ALA A 13 42.54 -20.85 -0.10
CA ALA A 13 42.00 -20.67 1.23
C ALA A 13 41.77 -19.17 1.47
N LEU A 14 40.53 -18.72 1.32
CA LEU A 14 40.09 -17.47 1.93
C LEU A 14 39.92 -17.73 3.43
N ALA A 15 41.03 -17.56 4.15
CA ALA A 15 41.03 -17.36 5.58
C ALA A 15 40.32 -16.02 5.87
N VAL A 16 39.02 -16.07 6.13
CA VAL A 16 38.33 -15.00 6.84
C VAL A 16 38.48 -15.29 8.33
N SER A 17 39.58 -14.79 8.90
CA SER A 17 39.72 -14.72 10.36
C SER A 17 39.01 -13.45 10.84
N ALA A 18 37.99 -13.67 11.66
CA ALA A 18 37.34 -12.75 12.58
C ALA A 18 36.77 -11.43 12.01
N CYS A 19 35.51 -11.49 11.59
CA CYS A 19 34.52 -10.58 12.17
C CYS A 19 33.50 -11.44 12.88
N ALA A 20 33.48 -11.38 14.22
CA ALA A 20 32.34 -11.81 15.01
C ALA A 20 31.17 -10.85 14.73
N SER A 21 30.63 -10.88 13.50
CA SER A 21 29.36 -10.28 13.17
C SER A 21 28.32 -11.37 13.41
N ASP A 22 27.65 -11.25 14.55
CA ASP A 22 26.46 -12.01 14.89
C ASP A 22 25.56 -12.13 13.64
N PRO A 23 25.33 -13.33 13.07
CA PRO A 23 24.62 -13.49 11.81
C PRO A 23 23.17 -12.95 11.86
N ASN A 24 22.63 -12.75 13.08
CA ASN A 24 21.37 -12.07 13.28
C ASN A 24 21.40 -10.56 12.97
N LYS A 25 22.54 -9.87 13.12
CA LYS A 25 22.65 -8.43 12.80
C LYS A 25 22.73 -8.20 11.29
N ASN A 26 23.53 -8.99 10.58
CA ASN A 26 23.60 -8.90 9.12
C ASN A 26 22.27 -9.29 8.44
N ALA A 27 21.52 -10.22 9.02
CA ALA A 27 20.17 -10.55 8.54
C ALA A 27 19.12 -9.48 8.89
N ALA A 28 19.26 -8.80 10.03
CA ALA A 28 18.40 -7.68 10.40
C ALA A 28 18.65 -6.46 9.52
N ASP A 29 19.92 -6.11 9.27
CA ASP A 29 20.31 -4.99 8.40
C ASP A 29 19.92 -5.23 6.93
N ALA A 30 20.06 -6.47 6.45
CA ALA A 30 19.59 -6.85 5.10
C ALA A 30 18.06 -6.78 4.97
N ARG A 31 17.32 -7.19 6.00
CA ARG A 31 15.86 -7.07 6.03
C ARG A 31 15.40 -5.62 6.18
N ASP A 32 16.08 -4.80 6.97
CA ASP A 32 15.78 -3.38 7.11
C ASP A 32 16.01 -2.64 5.79
N ALA A 33 17.10 -2.95 5.07
CA ALA A 33 17.36 -2.43 3.73
C ALA A 33 16.33 -2.89 2.69
N GLU A 34 15.93 -4.17 2.70
CA GLU A 34 14.86 -4.66 1.82
C GLU A 34 13.51 -4.02 2.14
N THR A 35 13.21 -3.80 3.42
CA THR A 35 11.95 -3.19 3.86
C THR A 35 11.88 -1.71 3.49
N GLU A 36 12.99 -0.98 3.61
CA GLU A 36 13.08 0.43 3.23
C GLU A 36 13.05 0.61 1.70
N ALA A 37 13.70 -0.30 0.96
CA ALA A 37 13.60 -0.36 -0.50
C ALA A 37 12.17 -0.72 -0.96
N GLN A 38 11.48 -1.64 -0.27
CA GLN A 38 10.07 -1.95 -0.53
C GLN A 38 9.15 -0.78 -0.19
N ARG A 39 9.40 -0.03 0.90
CA ARG A 39 8.64 1.17 1.23
C ARG A 39 8.80 2.25 0.16
N LYS A 40 10.03 2.53 -0.28
CA LYS A 40 10.27 3.46 -1.40
C LYS A 40 9.62 2.98 -2.70
N ALA A 41 9.75 1.69 -3.02
CA ALA A 41 9.13 1.14 -4.22
C ALA A 41 7.59 1.16 -4.16
N GLN A 42 6.99 0.93 -2.99
CA GLN A 42 5.54 1.04 -2.79
C GLN A 42 5.08 2.49 -2.84
N GLN A 43 5.84 3.42 -2.27
CA GLN A 43 5.53 4.85 -2.26
C GLN A 43 5.65 5.44 -3.67
N GLU A 44 6.73 5.13 -4.40
CA GLU A 44 6.86 5.49 -5.81
C GLU A 44 5.79 4.81 -6.69
N ALA A 45 5.40 3.57 -6.37
CA ALA A 45 4.31 2.91 -7.07
C ALA A 45 2.95 3.54 -6.75
N ALA A 46 2.75 4.09 -5.54
CA ALA A 46 1.56 4.81 -5.15
C ALA A 46 1.48 6.16 -5.88
N ASP A 47 2.57 6.93 -5.90
CA ASP A 47 2.67 8.19 -6.62
C ASP A 47 2.42 7.98 -8.12
N ARG A 48 3.08 6.97 -8.75
CA ARG A 48 2.86 6.65 -10.17
C ARG A 48 1.46 6.15 -10.47
N ARG A 49 0.79 5.43 -9.56
CA ARG A 49 -0.60 5.00 -9.75
C ARG A 49 -1.58 6.16 -9.60
N SER A 50 -1.30 7.09 -8.70
CA SER A 50 -2.07 8.34 -8.58
C SER A 50 -1.96 9.17 -9.85
N ASP A 51 -0.75 9.33 -10.38
CA ASP A 51 -0.51 10.04 -11.63
C ASP A 51 -1.15 9.32 -12.84
N GLN A 52 -1.02 7.99 -12.93
CA GLN A 52 -1.70 7.22 -13.99
C GLN A 52 -3.22 7.26 -13.88
N ALA A 53 -3.79 7.28 -12.68
CA ALA A 53 -5.22 7.42 -12.48
C ALA A 53 -5.71 8.80 -12.92
N GLN A 54 -4.92 9.86 -12.64
CA GLN A 54 -5.21 11.20 -13.15
C GLN A 54 -5.09 11.29 -14.67
N ASP A 55 -4.03 10.71 -15.26
CA ASP A 55 -3.82 10.71 -16.71
C ASP A 55 -4.89 9.90 -17.47
N GLN A 56 -5.33 8.77 -16.92
CA GLN A 56 -6.44 8.00 -17.49
C GLN A 56 -7.76 8.75 -17.38
N ALA A 57 -8.06 9.36 -16.23
CA ALA A 57 -9.25 10.19 -16.07
C ALA A 57 -9.23 11.40 -17.03
N GLU A 58 -8.07 12.01 -17.27
CA GLU A 58 -7.92 13.11 -18.22
C GLU A 58 -8.07 12.63 -19.68
N HIS A 59 -7.55 11.46 -20.00
CA HIS A 59 -7.67 10.87 -21.34
C HIS A 59 -9.13 10.49 -21.65
N GLU A 60 -9.83 9.86 -20.70
CA GLU A 60 -11.27 9.57 -20.82
C GLU A 60 -12.08 10.85 -21.00
N ARG A 61 -11.79 11.91 -20.23
CA ARG A 61 -12.39 13.26 -20.37
C ARG A 61 -12.30 13.78 -21.80
N ARG A 62 -11.11 13.72 -22.41
CA ARG A 62 -10.87 14.22 -23.78
C ARG A 62 -11.65 13.39 -24.82
N MET A 63 -11.79 12.09 -24.60
CA MET A 63 -12.55 11.20 -25.51
C MET A 63 -14.07 11.38 -25.36
N THR A 64 -14.59 11.62 -24.15
CA THR A 64 -16.03 11.85 -23.93
C THR A 64 -16.46 13.21 -24.45
N THR A 65 -15.68 14.27 -24.19
CA THR A 65 -15.98 15.62 -24.71
C THR A 65 -15.87 15.71 -26.23
N ALA A 66 -14.94 14.98 -26.85
CA ALA A 66 -14.85 14.92 -28.32
C ALA A 66 -16.06 14.23 -28.98
N SER A 67 -16.70 13.26 -28.31
CA SER A 67 -17.88 12.55 -28.84
C SER A 67 -19.21 13.35 -28.69
N ALA A 68 -19.23 14.40 -27.87
CA ALA A 68 -20.42 15.23 -27.63
C ALA A 68 -20.62 16.33 -28.68
N ALA A 69 -19.63 16.59 -29.55
CA ALA A 69 -19.69 17.60 -30.61
C ALA A 69 -20.59 17.15 -31.77
N GLY A 70 -21.92 17.24 -31.59
CA GLY A 70 -22.92 16.93 -32.62
C GLY A 70 -24.24 16.36 -32.11
N GLN A 71 -24.42 16.22 -30.78
CA GLN A 71 -25.62 15.67 -30.17
C GLN A 71 -26.60 16.76 -29.69
N PRO A 72 -27.90 16.46 -29.55
CA PRO A 72 -28.86 17.38 -28.94
C PRO A 72 -28.42 17.83 -27.55
N GLU A 73 -28.72 19.08 -27.14
CA GLU A 73 -28.26 19.68 -25.86
C GLU A 73 -28.50 18.78 -24.65
N ALA A 74 -29.69 18.17 -24.53
CA ALA A 74 -30.03 17.26 -23.43
C ALA A 74 -29.16 15.99 -23.38
N THR A 75 -28.63 15.53 -24.52
CA THR A 75 -27.71 14.38 -24.57
C THR A 75 -26.31 14.80 -24.14
N ARG A 76 -25.85 15.99 -24.56
CA ARG A 76 -24.58 16.56 -24.14
C ARG A 76 -24.52 16.80 -22.63
N GLU A 77 -25.57 17.40 -22.05
CA GLU A 77 -25.65 17.64 -20.61
C GLU A 77 -25.58 16.35 -19.79
N ARG A 78 -26.21 15.27 -20.27
CA ARG A 78 -26.14 13.95 -19.62
C ARG A 78 -24.72 13.36 -19.67
N VAL A 79 -24.06 13.43 -20.83
CA VAL A 79 -22.67 12.97 -20.99
C VAL A 79 -21.72 13.75 -20.07
N GLU A 80 -21.90 15.08 -19.99
CA GLU A 80 -21.09 15.92 -19.10
C GLU A 80 -21.36 15.63 -17.61
N ALA A 81 -22.61 15.33 -17.22
CA ALA A 81 -22.96 14.95 -15.86
C ALA A 81 -22.39 13.57 -15.47
N ASP A 82 -22.45 12.59 -16.37
CA ASP A 82 -21.87 11.27 -16.17
C ASP A 82 -20.35 11.34 -16.05
N ALA A 83 -19.68 12.14 -16.90
CA ALA A 83 -18.23 12.34 -16.83
C ALA A 83 -17.79 12.97 -15.50
N LYS A 84 -18.53 13.98 -15.01
CA LYS A 84 -18.29 14.58 -13.69
C LYS A 84 -18.46 13.57 -12.57
N LEU A 85 -19.49 12.72 -12.64
CA LEU A 85 -19.73 11.70 -11.64
C LEU A 85 -18.60 10.66 -11.59
N VAL A 86 -18.10 10.23 -12.76
CA VAL A 86 -16.94 9.32 -12.84
C VAL A 86 -15.71 9.97 -12.19
N GLU A 87 -15.41 11.21 -12.54
CA GLU A 87 -14.29 11.96 -11.95
C GLU A 87 -14.43 12.10 -10.43
N GLU A 88 -15.62 12.43 -9.93
CA GLU A 88 -15.87 12.53 -8.49
C GLU A 88 -15.64 11.20 -7.76
N ARG A 89 -16.03 10.07 -8.37
CA ARG A 89 -15.77 8.73 -7.83
C ARG A 89 -14.29 8.43 -7.78
N GLU A 90 -13.55 8.68 -8.87
CA GLU A 90 -12.11 8.40 -8.94
C GLU A 90 -11.32 9.26 -7.96
N VAL A 91 -11.61 10.56 -7.89
CA VAL A 91 -10.94 11.46 -6.92
C VAL A 91 -11.26 11.07 -5.47
N ALA A 92 -12.51 10.72 -5.16
CA ALA A 92 -12.89 10.28 -3.83
C ALA A 92 -12.18 8.97 -3.45
N LYS A 93 -12.18 7.99 -4.36
CA LYS A 93 -11.52 6.71 -4.17
C LYS A 93 -10.01 6.87 -3.98
N ALA A 94 -9.34 7.68 -4.80
CA ALA A 94 -7.91 7.93 -4.71
C ALA A 94 -7.53 8.49 -3.32
N LYS A 95 -8.27 9.49 -2.82
CA LYS A 95 -8.05 10.06 -1.48
C LYS A 95 -8.25 9.03 -0.37
N SER A 96 -9.30 8.22 -0.46
CA SER A 96 -9.53 7.17 0.54
C SER A 96 -8.48 6.06 0.49
N LEU A 97 -7.97 5.70 -0.70
CA LEU A 97 -6.86 4.76 -0.86
C LEU A 97 -5.56 5.30 -0.28
N GLU A 98 -5.23 6.57 -0.50
CA GLU A 98 -4.03 7.18 0.08
C GLU A 98 -4.05 7.10 1.62
N ARG A 99 -5.20 7.40 2.24
CA ARG A 99 -5.38 7.25 3.70
C ARG A 99 -5.23 5.79 4.14
N PHE A 100 -5.87 4.88 3.41
CA PHE A 100 -5.79 3.45 3.67
C PHE A 100 -4.34 2.94 3.63
N GLU A 101 -3.59 3.30 2.60
CA GLU A 101 -2.20 2.86 2.40
C GLU A 101 -1.28 3.39 3.50
N LYS A 102 -1.47 4.63 3.96
CA LYS A 102 -0.73 5.18 5.11
C LYS A 102 -1.01 4.40 6.40
N ALA A 103 -2.29 4.09 6.67
CA ALA A 103 -2.67 3.29 7.83
C ALA A 103 -2.13 1.85 7.74
N ASP A 104 -2.18 1.24 6.56
CA ASP A 104 -1.69 -0.11 6.31
C ASP A 104 -0.16 -0.21 6.44
N ALA A 105 0.57 0.77 5.89
CA ALA A 105 2.01 0.89 6.04
C ALA A 105 2.39 0.95 7.52
N ARG A 106 1.71 1.81 8.30
CA ARG A 106 1.96 1.91 9.74
C ARG A 106 1.63 0.61 10.48
N ALA A 107 0.55 -0.07 10.11
CA ALA A 107 0.21 -1.37 10.69
C ALA A 107 1.30 -2.42 10.41
N ASN A 108 1.86 -2.45 9.20
CA ASN A 108 2.96 -3.35 8.85
C ASN A 108 4.22 -3.08 9.68
N GLU A 109 4.59 -1.81 9.89
CA GLU A 109 5.71 -1.45 10.77
C GLU A 109 5.53 -2.00 12.19
N LEU A 110 4.31 -1.88 12.74
CA LEU A 110 3.99 -2.39 14.07
C LEU A 110 4.02 -3.92 14.13
N ARG A 111 3.54 -4.60 13.07
CA ARG A 111 3.65 -6.06 12.94
C ARG A 111 5.10 -6.51 12.95
N ASP A 112 5.99 -5.80 12.25
CA ASP A 112 7.43 -6.11 12.24
C ASP A 112 8.05 -5.98 13.63
N VAL A 113 7.69 -4.94 14.39
CA VAL A 113 8.16 -4.78 15.78
C VAL A 113 7.68 -5.93 16.68
N VAL A 114 6.39 -6.28 16.59
CA VAL A 114 5.82 -7.41 17.35
C VAL A 114 6.50 -8.72 16.96
N ALA A 115 6.75 -8.95 15.67
CA ALA A 115 7.41 -10.14 15.17
C ALA A 115 8.87 -10.23 15.69
N ARG A 116 9.63 -9.13 15.65
CA ARG A 116 11.00 -9.06 16.19
C ARG A 116 11.06 -9.29 17.70
N ALA A 117 10.07 -8.78 18.44
CA ALA A 117 9.99 -9.00 19.88
C ALA A 117 9.63 -10.46 20.25
N GLY A 118 9.00 -11.21 19.34
CA GLY A 118 8.73 -12.64 19.51
C GLY A 118 7.95 -12.93 20.80
N ALA A 119 8.52 -13.72 21.70
CA ALA A 119 7.91 -14.07 22.98
C ALA A 119 7.75 -12.87 23.94
N LYS A 120 8.52 -11.79 23.74
CA LYS A 120 8.44 -10.58 24.58
C LYS A 120 7.24 -9.68 24.22
N ALA A 121 6.69 -9.84 23.01
CA ALA A 121 5.50 -9.08 22.64
C ALA A 121 4.31 -9.46 23.52
N THR A 122 3.58 -8.46 23.99
CA THR A 122 2.41 -8.64 24.83
C THR A 122 1.26 -9.25 24.03
N THR A 123 0.39 -10.01 24.69
CA THR A 123 -0.86 -10.50 24.08
C THR A 123 -1.73 -9.33 23.59
N LYS A 124 -1.79 -8.23 24.36
CA LYS A 124 -2.55 -7.04 24.00
C LYS A 124 -2.13 -6.42 22.67
N ALA A 125 -0.82 -6.36 22.40
CA ALA A 125 -0.34 -5.82 21.13
C ALA A 125 -0.68 -6.73 19.93
N ARG A 126 -0.60 -8.05 20.12
CA ARG A 126 -1.04 -9.02 19.09
C ARG A 126 -2.55 -8.88 18.82
N ASP A 127 -3.35 -8.77 19.88
CA ASP A 127 -4.80 -8.62 19.78
C ASP A 127 -5.19 -7.27 19.13
N ALA A 128 -4.47 -6.19 19.47
CA ALA A 128 -4.68 -4.89 18.85
C ALA A 128 -4.37 -4.90 17.35
N LEU A 129 -3.30 -5.57 16.93
CA LEU A 129 -2.99 -5.75 15.49
C LEU A 129 -4.01 -6.64 14.78
N LYS A 130 -4.55 -7.65 15.45
CA LYS A 130 -5.64 -8.45 14.89
C LYS A 130 -6.89 -7.60 14.62
N ALA A 131 -7.25 -6.69 15.53
CA ALA A 131 -8.37 -5.76 15.31
C ALA A 131 -8.12 -4.82 14.12
N VAL A 132 -6.86 -4.43 13.88
CA VAL A 132 -6.46 -3.67 12.67
C VAL A 132 -6.68 -4.51 11.42
N ASP A 133 -6.30 -5.79 11.40
CA ASP A 133 -6.50 -6.69 10.27
C ASP A 133 -7.98 -6.87 9.90
N ASP A 134 -8.82 -7.10 10.91
CA ASP A 134 -10.26 -7.29 10.70
C ASP A 134 -10.90 -6.01 10.12
N GLN A 135 -10.47 -4.83 10.60
CA GLN A 135 -10.96 -3.53 10.14
C GLN A 135 -10.44 -3.15 8.74
N ARG A 136 -9.21 -3.54 8.40
CA ARG A 136 -8.58 -3.28 7.10
C ARG A 136 -9.44 -3.81 5.95
N VAL A 137 -10.02 -5.01 6.11
CA VAL A 137 -10.92 -5.61 5.11
C VAL A 137 -12.19 -4.77 4.93
N GLN A 138 -12.75 -4.25 6.03
CA GLN A 138 -13.95 -3.42 6.00
C GLN A 138 -13.70 -2.07 5.32
N ALA A 139 -12.58 -1.40 5.67
CA ALA A 139 -12.15 -0.16 5.05
C ALA A 139 -11.95 -0.36 3.54
N LYS A 140 -11.18 -1.38 3.13
CA LYS A 140 -10.93 -1.65 1.71
C LYS A 140 -12.23 -1.92 0.93
N THR A 141 -13.12 -2.74 1.49
CA THR A 141 -14.43 -3.03 0.88
C THR A 141 -15.27 -1.77 0.73
N SER A 142 -15.26 -0.88 1.72
CA SER A 142 -16.02 0.38 1.67
C SER A 142 -15.48 1.35 0.61
N ILE A 143 -14.16 1.42 0.43
CA ILE A 143 -13.51 2.24 -0.60
C ILE A 143 -13.88 1.72 -1.99
N ASP A 144 -13.86 0.41 -2.20
CA ASP A 144 -14.16 -0.18 -3.51
C ASP A 144 -15.59 0.12 -3.96
N ARG A 145 -16.52 0.28 -3.01
CA ARG A 145 -17.93 0.66 -3.28
C ARG A 145 -18.09 2.08 -3.83
N ILE A 146 -17.12 2.99 -3.64
CA ILE A 146 -17.19 4.36 -4.17
C ILE A 146 -17.29 4.33 -5.70
N SER A 147 -16.48 3.49 -6.36
CA SER A 147 -16.45 3.37 -7.83
C SER A 147 -17.79 2.91 -8.43
N ALA A 148 -18.60 2.19 -7.67
CA ALA A 148 -19.89 1.65 -8.12
C ALA A 148 -21.10 2.48 -7.65
N ALA A 149 -20.90 3.53 -6.86
CA ALA A 149 -21.99 4.27 -6.24
C ALA A 149 -22.72 5.17 -7.25
N ALA A 150 -24.04 5.03 -7.39
CA ALA A 150 -24.88 5.94 -8.16
C ALA A 150 -24.76 7.39 -7.63
N ALA A 151 -25.13 8.40 -8.45
CA ALA A 151 -25.00 9.81 -8.09
C ALA A 151 -25.62 10.14 -6.72
N ASP A 152 -26.85 9.70 -6.49
CA ASP A 152 -27.60 9.95 -5.26
C ASP A 152 -27.00 9.23 -4.03
N ASP A 153 -26.24 8.15 -4.24
CA ASP A 153 -25.62 7.35 -3.19
C ASP A 153 -24.13 7.66 -2.97
N LEU A 154 -23.49 8.42 -3.87
CA LEU A 154 -22.06 8.69 -3.82
C LEU A 154 -21.64 9.36 -2.51
N LYS A 155 -22.43 10.33 -2.03
CA LYS A 155 -22.17 10.97 -0.73
C LYS A 155 -22.19 9.96 0.40
N ARG A 156 -23.17 9.06 0.43
CA ARG A 156 -23.29 8.03 1.48
C ARG A 156 -22.14 7.03 1.41
N ALA A 157 -21.72 6.64 0.21
CA ALA A 157 -20.58 5.76 0.01
C ALA A 157 -19.28 6.40 0.54
N LYS A 158 -19.06 7.69 0.28
CA LYS A 158 -17.93 8.47 0.82
C LYS A 158 -17.96 8.54 2.34
N ASP A 159 -19.08 8.98 2.92
CA ASP A 159 -19.24 9.11 4.37
C ASP A 159 -19.00 7.75 5.08
N TYR A 160 -19.44 6.65 4.47
CA TYR A 160 -19.20 5.31 5.00
C TYR A 160 -17.72 4.89 4.88
N ALA A 161 -17.06 5.16 3.75
CA ALA A 161 -15.63 4.86 3.59
C ALA A 161 -14.77 5.67 4.57
N ASP A 162 -15.08 6.95 4.78
CA ASP A 162 -14.38 7.80 5.74
C ASP A 162 -14.56 7.28 7.17
N TYR A 163 -15.76 6.88 7.57
CA TYR A 163 -15.99 6.26 8.88
C TYR A 163 -15.16 4.99 9.09
N GLN A 164 -15.06 4.11 8.08
CA GLN A 164 -14.28 2.88 8.18
C GLN A 164 -12.78 3.16 8.24
N LEU A 165 -12.31 4.20 7.54
CA LEU A 165 -10.93 4.69 7.60
C LEU A 165 -10.59 5.32 8.95
N ASP A 166 -11.45 6.18 9.49
CA ASP A 166 -11.27 6.77 10.83
C ASP A 166 -11.17 5.68 11.91
N THR A 167 -12.01 4.64 11.76
CA THR A 167 -11.97 3.48 12.67
C THR A 167 -10.67 2.69 12.52
N LEU A 168 -10.20 2.46 11.28
CA LEU A 168 -8.93 1.81 11.01
C LEU A 168 -7.76 2.60 11.62
N GLU A 169 -7.68 3.90 11.37
CA GLU A 169 -6.67 4.79 11.91
C GLU A 169 -6.69 4.79 13.46
N GLY A 170 -7.88 4.76 14.06
CA GLY A 170 -8.07 4.61 15.50
C GLY A 170 -7.50 3.31 16.06
N TYR A 171 -7.72 2.18 15.36
CA TYR A 171 -7.13 0.89 15.75
C TYR A 171 -5.61 0.86 15.55
N VAL A 172 -5.08 1.43 14.45
CA VAL A 172 -3.64 1.54 14.23
C VAL A 172 -2.99 2.36 15.35
N LYS A 173 -3.60 3.48 15.76
CA LYS A 173 -3.13 4.29 16.88
C LYS A 173 -3.13 3.52 18.21
N ARG A 174 -4.17 2.71 18.45
CA ARG A 174 -4.23 1.85 19.65
C ARG A 174 -3.14 0.78 19.61
N ALA A 175 -2.97 0.10 18.47
CA ALA A 175 -1.92 -0.89 18.30
C ALA A 175 -0.52 -0.27 18.50
N ALA A 176 -0.30 0.96 18.01
CA ALA A 176 0.96 1.67 18.23
C ALA A 176 1.27 1.85 19.71
N LYS A 177 0.27 2.26 20.51
CA LYS A 177 0.42 2.41 21.96
C LYS A 177 0.77 1.08 22.64
N GLU A 178 0.04 0.01 22.34
CA GLU A 178 0.31 -1.31 22.94
C GLU A 178 1.68 -1.87 22.52
N VAL A 179 2.17 -1.49 21.33
CA VAL A 179 3.52 -1.84 20.85
C VAL A 179 4.60 -1.06 21.58
N ASP A 180 4.41 0.24 21.79
CA ASP A 180 5.36 1.08 22.52
C ASP A 180 5.48 0.65 24.00
N ASP A 181 4.45 0.06 24.60
CA ASP A 181 4.44 -0.37 26.01
C ASP A 181 5.40 -1.54 26.31
N PHE A 182 5.86 -2.31 25.31
CA PHE A 182 6.82 -3.41 25.52
C PHE A 182 8.11 -3.29 24.71
N LYS A 183 8.21 -2.27 23.84
CA LYS A 183 9.41 -1.97 23.09
C LYS A 183 10.51 -1.46 24.02
#